data_AF-A0A1J9QXI0-F1
#
_entry.id   AF-A0A1J9QXI0-F1
#
_cell.length_a   1.000
_cell.length_b   1.000
_cell.length_c   1.000
_cell.angle_alpha   90.00
_cell.angle_beta   90.00
_cell.angle_gamma   90.00
#
_symmetry.space_group_name_H-M   'P 1'
#
loop_
_entity.id
_entity.type
_entity.pdbx_description
1 polymer ?
#
loop_
_entity_poly.entity_id
_entity_poly.type
_entity_poly.pdbx_seq_one_letter_code
_entity_poly.pdbx_strand_id
1 'polypeptide(L)'
;MGWWWSSAPSQGEASPQSHTSQSLPNHTDAPKQTLQAHANLASRDELAEAEFQSLLNSFQDGNNAPKSPYPSPSTPQSASQPTIPQSTVTLSPTSDNDSTEATANISPETLYPTTMSCRSAFDYAFFCQSFGGQWVNVYRYGELRSCSEHWSDFWFCMRTRSYSDEEKAKMISDRYRKKAVKYKTGPSSEDVWDVRTEPVRGAFQGDFKSLEREMMKAAAEREKGKEGA
;
A
#
# COMPACT_ATOMS: atom_id res chain seq x y z
N MET A 1 -23.11 -30.70 18.68
CA MET A 1 -21.64 -30.56 18.63
C MET A 1 -21.34 -29.24 19.33
N GLY A 2 -21.16 -29.18 20.66
CA GLY A 2 -20.04 -29.73 21.44
C GLY A 2 -18.79 -28.90 21.09
N TRP A 3 -17.98 -28.33 21.98
CA TRP A 3 -17.57 -28.75 23.32
C TRP A 3 -17.04 -27.49 24.03
N TRP A 4 -17.55 -27.19 25.23
CA TRP A 4 -16.93 -26.24 26.17
C TRP A 4 -16.46 -27.09 27.35
N TRP A 5 -15.17 -27.03 27.69
CA TRP A 5 -14.62 -27.81 28.79
C TRP A 5 -14.96 -27.16 30.14
N SER A 6 -15.51 -27.99 31.03
CA SER A 6 -15.64 -27.73 32.45
C SER A 6 -14.33 -28.03 33.16
N SER A 7 -14.03 -27.26 34.22
CA SER A 7 -13.22 -27.74 35.33
C SER A 7 -13.80 -27.14 36.60
N ALA A 8 -14.47 -27.97 37.39
CA ALA A 8 -14.87 -27.66 38.76
C ALA A 8 -13.81 -28.25 39.71
N PRO A 9 -13.41 -27.56 40.78
CA PRO A 9 -12.77 -28.20 41.92
C PRO A 9 -13.79 -28.53 43.02
N SER A 10 -13.51 -29.64 43.69
CA SER A 10 -14.29 -30.30 44.74
C SER A 10 -14.32 -29.55 46.07
N GLN A 11 -15.37 -29.83 46.84
CA GLN A 11 -15.60 -29.43 48.23
C GLN A 11 -14.55 -29.96 49.22
N GLY A 12 -14.30 -29.21 50.29
CA GLY A 12 -13.68 -29.72 51.53
C GLY A 12 -13.25 -28.61 52.50
N GLU A 13 -13.85 -28.64 53.71
CA GLU A 13 -13.35 -28.10 54.99
C GLU A 13 -13.59 -26.63 55.43
N ALA A 14 -14.58 -26.52 56.34
CA ALA A 14 -14.54 -25.92 57.69
C ALA A 14 -14.48 -24.38 57.93
N SER A 15 -15.58 -23.90 58.55
CA SER A 15 -15.67 -22.90 59.64
C SER A 15 -15.65 -21.38 59.33
N PRO A 16 -16.27 -20.54 60.19
CA PRO A 16 -17.25 -19.53 59.77
C PRO A 16 -16.84 -18.09 60.11
N GLN A 17 -17.78 -17.16 59.88
CA GLN A 17 -17.87 -15.73 60.27
C GLN A 17 -17.82 -14.82 59.03
N SER A 18 -18.70 -13.83 58.81
CA SER A 18 -19.85 -13.30 59.54
C SER A 18 -20.38 -12.05 58.80
N HIS A 19 -21.68 -11.75 58.92
CA HIS A 19 -22.37 -10.46 58.65
C HIS A 19 -22.48 -10.00 57.18
N THR A 20 -23.45 -9.21 56.69
CA THR A 20 -24.84 -8.81 57.02
C THR A 20 -25.28 -7.90 55.85
N SER A 21 -26.51 -8.11 55.35
CA SER A 21 -27.45 -7.17 54.70
C SER A 21 -27.22 -6.55 53.31
N GLN A 22 -28.23 -6.72 52.42
CA GLN A 22 -29.14 -5.68 51.82
C GLN A 22 -29.72 -6.21 50.48
N SER A 23 -30.94 -6.79 50.41
CA SER A 23 -32.26 -6.20 50.05
C SER A 23 -32.34 -5.52 48.65
N LEU A 24 -32.96 -6.15 47.61
CA LEU A 24 -34.38 -6.04 47.10
C LEU A 24 -34.57 -4.88 46.07
N PRO A 25 -35.54 -4.82 45.10
CA PRO A 25 -36.55 -5.80 44.62
C PRO A 25 -36.63 -6.05 43.09
N ASN A 26 -37.43 -7.09 42.84
CA ASN A 26 -38.17 -7.53 41.65
C ASN A 26 -39.11 -6.47 41.02
N HIS A 27 -39.26 -6.47 39.69
CA HIS A 27 -40.53 -6.09 39.06
C HIS A 27 -40.73 -6.79 37.70
N THR A 28 -41.74 -7.64 37.68
CA THR A 28 -42.44 -8.22 36.53
C THR A 28 -43.15 -7.11 35.75
N ASP A 29 -43.11 -7.15 34.41
CA ASP A 29 -44.32 -7.20 33.58
C ASP A 29 -44.01 -7.36 32.09
N ALA A 30 -44.78 -8.24 31.45
CA ALA A 30 -44.83 -8.43 30.00
C ALA A 30 -45.89 -7.48 29.40
N PRO A 31 -45.81 -7.20 28.08
CA PRO A 31 -46.91 -7.70 27.26
C PRO A 31 -46.50 -8.20 25.87
N LYS A 32 -47.30 -9.17 25.40
CA LYS A 32 -47.35 -9.72 24.04
C LYS A 32 -47.61 -8.64 22.99
N GLN A 33 -46.93 -8.73 21.84
CA GLN A 33 -47.41 -8.16 20.57
C GLN A 33 -47.20 -9.16 19.40
N THR A 34 -48.29 -9.83 19.08
CA THR A 34 -48.91 -10.07 17.77
C THR A 34 -48.06 -10.01 16.49
N LEU A 35 -48.04 -11.14 15.79
CA LEU A 35 -47.76 -11.32 14.36
C LEU A 35 -48.48 -10.28 13.49
N GLN A 36 -47.73 -9.51 12.72
CA GLN A 36 -48.24 -8.85 11.52
C GLN A 36 -47.29 -9.09 10.34
N ALA A 37 -47.82 -9.85 9.38
CA ALA A 37 -47.31 -9.95 8.02
C ALA A 37 -47.28 -8.55 7.41
N HIS A 38 -46.08 -8.07 7.09
CA HIS A 38 -45.87 -6.90 6.27
C HIS A 38 -45.08 -7.33 5.03
N ALA A 39 -45.59 -6.88 3.90
CA ALA A 39 -45.15 -7.20 2.56
C ALA A 39 -43.67 -6.90 2.34
N ASN A 40 -43.05 -7.69 1.45
CA ASN A 40 -41.72 -7.55 0.86
C ASN A 40 -41.10 -6.15 1.03
N LEU A 41 -40.35 -5.97 2.11
CA LEU A 41 -39.31 -4.96 2.19
C LEU A 41 -38.09 -5.63 1.58
N ALA A 42 -37.75 -5.25 0.34
CA ALA A 42 -36.52 -5.69 -0.30
C ALA A 42 -35.37 -5.56 0.70
N SER A 43 -34.71 -6.68 0.98
CA SER A 43 -33.68 -6.72 2.03
C SER A 43 -32.52 -5.80 1.63
N ARG A 44 -31.77 -5.27 2.61
CA ARG A 44 -30.56 -4.46 2.32
C ARG A 44 -29.62 -5.14 1.31
N ASP A 45 -29.55 -6.47 1.36
CA ASP A 45 -28.73 -7.27 0.45
C ASP A 45 -29.33 -7.34 -0.97
N GLU A 46 -30.67 -7.26 -1.11
CA GLU A 46 -31.35 -7.15 -2.41
C GLU A 46 -31.11 -5.78 -3.07
N LEU A 47 -31.02 -4.71 -2.27
CA LEU A 47 -30.64 -3.37 -2.76
C LEU A 47 -29.17 -3.34 -3.21
N ALA A 48 -28.26 -3.97 -2.45
CA ALA A 48 -26.85 -4.06 -2.82
C ALA A 48 -26.63 -4.87 -4.11
N GLU A 49 -27.40 -5.95 -4.31
CA GLU A 49 -27.36 -6.76 -5.53
C GLU A 49 -27.90 -5.99 -6.73
N ALA A 50 -28.96 -5.19 -6.56
CA ALA A 50 -29.49 -4.33 -7.62
C ALA A 50 -28.47 -3.25 -8.06
N GLU A 51 -27.76 -2.63 -7.12
CA GLU A 51 -26.68 -1.68 -7.41
C GLU A 51 -25.50 -2.35 -8.13
N PHE A 52 -25.12 -3.55 -7.70
CA PHE A 52 -24.04 -4.32 -8.33
C PHE A 52 -24.39 -4.73 -9.77
N GLN A 53 -25.63 -5.17 -10.01
CA GLN A 53 -26.11 -5.53 -11.34
C GLN A 53 -26.19 -4.31 -12.27
N SER A 54 -26.57 -3.14 -11.76
CA SER A 54 -26.52 -1.89 -12.53
C SER A 54 -25.10 -1.55 -12.98
N LEU A 55 -24.11 -1.75 -12.09
CA LEU A 55 -22.69 -1.55 -12.39
C LEU A 55 -22.19 -2.53 -13.46
N LEU A 56 -22.52 -3.82 -13.34
CA LEU A 56 -22.18 -4.84 -14.33
C LEU A 56 -22.74 -4.53 -15.73
N ASN A 57 -24.01 -4.13 -15.80
CA ASN A 57 -24.65 -3.77 -17.07
C ASN A 57 -23.97 -2.56 -17.73
N SER A 58 -23.51 -1.58 -16.95
CA SER A 58 -22.78 -0.42 -17.48
C SER A 58 -21.49 -0.77 -18.20
N PHE A 59 -20.79 -1.83 -17.76
CA PHE A 59 -19.58 -2.33 -18.45
C PHE A 59 -19.93 -3.14 -19.71
N GLN A 60 -21.08 -3.80 -19.73
CA GLN A 60 -21.56 -4.58 -20.86
C GLN A 60 -22.04 -3.67 -22.01
N ASP A 61 -22.70 -2.56 -21.67
CA ASP A 61 -23.21 -1.56 -22.64
C ASP A 61 -22.12 -0.65 -23.21
N GLY A 62 -20.92 -0.64 -22.62
CA GLY A 62 -19.73 0.04 -23.14
C GLY A 62 -19.24 -0.48 -24.50
N ASN A 63 -19.82 -1.56 -25.04
CA ASN A 63 -19.46 -2.13 -26.33
C ASN A 63 -20.37 -1.70 -27.50
N ASN A 64 -21.44 -0.91 -27.27
CA ASN A 64 -22.25 -0.28 -28.33
C ASN A 64 -22.78 1.09 -27.88
N ALA A 65 -22.08 2.17 -28.24
CA ALA A 65 -22.46 3.54 -27.87
C ALA A 65 -23.77 4.02 -28.54
N PRO A 66 -24.56 4.84 -27.81
CA PRO A 66 -24.89 6.16 -28.35
C PRO A 66 -24.86 7.31 -27.32
N LYS A 67 -24.17 8.39 -27.76
CA LYS A 67 -24.33 9.84 -27.52
C LYS A 67 -25.00 10.34 -26.21
N SER A 68 -24.18 10.95 -25.36
CA SER A 68 -24.57 11.92 -24.31
C SER A 68 -24.69 13.36 -24.88
N PRO A 69 -25.55 14.25 -24.34
CA PRO A 69 -25.74 15.62 -24.81
C PRO A 69 -24.88 16.68 -24.07
N TYR A 70 -24.09 17.44 -24.85
CA TYR A 70 -23.44 18.75 -24.57
C TYR A 70 -22.09 18.80 -23.78
N PRO A 71 -21.24 19.83 -24.01
CA PRO A 71 -20.72 20.27 -25.31
C PRO A 71 -19.17 20.41 -25.29
N SER A 72 -18.51 20.14 -26.41
CA SER A 72 -17.16 20.68 -26.68
C SER A 72 -17.01 20.96 -28.18
N PRO A 73 -16.37 22.08 -28.54
CA PRO A 73 -16.51 22.71 -29.86
C PRO A 73 -15.79 21.96 -30.97
N SER A 74 -16.47 21.88 -32.11
CA SER A 74 -16.08 21.27 -33.37
C SER A 74 -14.93 22.01 -34.07
N THR A 75 -14.08 21.28 -34.79
CA THR A 75 -13.76 21.58 -36.20
C THR A 75 -13.29 20.30 -36.93
N PRO A 76 -13.80 19.98 -38.13
CA PRO A 76 -13.42 18.80 -38.91
C PRO A 76 -12.35 19.12 -39.97
N GLN A 77 -11.36 18.25 -40.17
CA GLN A 77 -10.58 18.19 -41.41
C GLN A 77 -10.36 16.76 -41.88
N SER A 78 -10.55 16.60 -43.19
CA SER A 78 -10.60 15.37 -43.98
C SER A 78 -9.29 14.58 -44.01
N ALA A 79 -9.47 13.30 -44.32
CA ALA A 79 -8.46 12.26 -44.50
C ALA A 79 -7.32 12.62 -45.48
N SER A 80 -6.09 12.19 -45.15
CA SER A 80 -5.08 11.63 -46.06
C SER A 80 -3.90 11.00 -45.29
N GLN A 81 -3.72 9.68 -45.48
CA GLN A 81 -2.51 8.85 -45.33
C GLN A 81 -1.80 8.65 -43.96
N PRO A 82 -1.37 7.40 -43.65
CA PRO A 82 -0.60 7.09 -42.45
C PRO A 82 0.90 7.36 -42.68
N THR A 83 1.46 8.31 -41.95
CA THR A 83 2.91 8.47 -41.76
C THR A 83 3.22 8.13 -40.32
N ILE A 84 4.11 7.15 -40.12
CA ILE A 84 4.59 6.67 -38.82
C ILE A 84 5.38 7.79 -38.13
N PRO A 85 5.02 8.27 -36.92
CA PRO A 85 5.89 9.14 -36.15
C PRO A 85 6.64 8.38 -35.05
N GLN A 86 7.94 8.66 -35.01
CA GLN A 86 8.90 8.24 -34.00
C GLN A 86 8.45 8.62 -32.58
N SER A 87 8.53 7.66 -31.64
CA SER A 87 8.29 7.91 -30.21
C SER A 87 9.41 8.76 -29.61
N THR A 88 9.16 10.05 -29.47
CA THR A 88 9.86 10.90 -28.50
C THR A 88 9.13 10.75 -27.16
N VAL A 89 9.84 10.26 -26.15
CA VAL A 89 9.36 10.17 -24.77
C VAL A 89 9.35 11.57 -24.17
N THR A 90 8.20 12.25 -24.26
CA THR A 90 7.89 13.44 -23.48
C THR A 90 7.27 12.99 -22.16
N LEU A 91 8.05 13.04 -21.08
CA LEU A 91 7.55 12.88 -19.72
C LEU A 91 6.77 14.14 -19.33
N SER A 92 5.44 14.05 -19.35
CA SER A 92 4.58 15.02 -18.67
C SER A 92 4.38 14.58 -17.22
N PRO A 93 4.77 15.37 -16.21
CA PRO A 93 4.36 15.11 -14.84
C PRO A 93 2.89 15.55 -14.66
N THR A 94 2.03 14.61 -14.28
CA THR A 94 0.71 14.89 -13.73
C THR A 94 0.87 15.62 -12.41
N SER A 95 0.36 16.84 -12.35
CA SER A 95 0.26 17.68 -11.17
C SER A 95 -0.55 17.00 -10.08
N ASP A 96 0.05 16.78 -8.92
CA ASP A 96 -0.63 16.73 -7.63
C ASP A 96 0.31 17.20 -6.51
N ASN A 97 -0.10 18.30 -5.88
CA ASN A 97 0.21 18.81 -4.55
C ASN A 97 1.65 19.24 -4.16
N ASP A 98 1.78 20.56 -4.02
CA ASP A 98 2.57 21.28 -3.00
C ASP A 98 3.95 20.71 -2.69
N SER A 99 4.85 20.84 -3.66
CA SER A 99 6.26 20.99 -3.36
C SER A 99 6.59 22.45 -3.63
N THR A 100 6.50 23.26 -2.58
CA THR A 100 7.11 24.59 -2.58
C THR A 100 8.56 24.41 -3.01
N GLU A 101 8.90 25.05 -4.12
CA GLU A 101 10.20 25.11 -4.77
C GLU A 101 11.28 25.51 -3.75
N ALA A 102 11.85 24.50 -3.08
CA ALA A 102 12.96 24.67 -2.18
C ALA A 102 14.20 24.94 -3.03
N THR A 103 14.53 26.22 -3.17
CA THR A 103 15.87 26.69 -3.50
C THR A 103 16.90 25.77 -2.82
N ALA A 104 17.76 25.14 -3.63
CA ALA A 104 18.70 24.11 -3.23
C ALA A 104 19.80 24.67 -2.30
N ASN A 105 19.43 25.00 -1.07
CA ASN A 105 20.39 25.22 0.01
C ASN A 105 20.76 23.85 0.57
N ILE A 106 21.94 23.36 0.23
CA ILE A 106 22.50 22.05 0.66
C ILE A 106 23.00 22.18 2.11
N SER A 107 22.21 22.78 2.98
CA SER A 107 22.46 22.83 4.41
C SER A 107 22.09 21.47 5.02
N PRO A 108 22.86 20.97 6.00
CA PRO A 108 22.56 19.69 6.67
C PRO A 108 21.15 19.60 7.28
N GLU A 109 20.52 20.75 7.57
CA GLU A 109 19.14 20.82 8.08
C GLU A 109 18.07 20.63 6.99
N THR A 110 18.38 20.94 5.72
CA THR A 110 17.48 20.76 4.57
C THR A 110 17.55 19.35 3.98
N LEU A 111 18.60 18.57 4.29
CA LEU A 111 18.76 17.20 3.81
C LEU A 111 17.68 16.23 4.33
N TYR A 112 17.05 16.55 5.46
CA TYR A 112 16.06 15.69 6.10
C TYR A 112 14.66 16.29 5.96
N PRO A 113 13.65 15.47 5.62
CA PRO A 113 12.28 15.96 5.51
C PRO A 113 11.79 16.43 6.89
N THR A 114 11.10 17.57 6.90
CA THR A 114 10.49 18.16 8.11
C THR A 114 9.05 17.73 8.32
N THR A 115 8.42 17.12 7.31
CA THR A 115 7.04 16.64 7.35
C THR A 115 6.98 15.12 7.23
N MET A 116 5.95 14.53 7.82
CA MET A 116 5.65 13.10 7.73
C MET A 116 4.14 12.93 7.70
N SER A 117 3.63 11.99 6.89
CA SER A 117 2.20 11.68 6.82
C SER A 117 1.87 10.44 7.64
N CYS A 118 0.99 10.57 8.66
CA CYS A 118 0.64 9.44 9.53
C CYS A 118 -0.14 8.36 8.80
N ARG A 119 -0.90 8.74 7.76
CA ARG A 119 -1.67 7.80 6.94
C ARG A 119 -0.75 6.86 6.17
N SER A 120 0.25 7.41 5.49
CA SER A 120 1.23 6.57 4.76
C SER A 120 2.00 5.68 5.72
N ALA A 121 2.45 6.21 6.87
CA ALA A 121 3.15 5.42 7.88
C ALA A 121 2.32 4.24 8.41
N PHE A 122 1.00 4.44 8.58
CA PHE A 122 0.07 3.36 8.91
C PHE A 122 -0.03 2.33 7.78
N ASP A 123 -0.25 2.79 6.55
CA ASP A 123 -0.43 1.90 5.40
C ASP A 123 0.82 1.02 5.23
N TYR A 124 2.03 1.58 5.31
CA TYR A 124 3.28 0.82 5.28
C TYR A 124 3.39 -0.21 6.42
N ALA A 125 3.04 0.17 7.66
CA ALA A 125 3.06 -0.75 8.79
C ALA A 125 2.06 -1.90 8.62
N PHE A 126 0.87 -1.59 8.13
CA PHE A 126 -0.19 -2.57 7.89
C PHE A 126 0.15 -3.52 6.73
N PHE A 127 0.66 -2.99 5.61
CA PHE A 127 1.11 -3.81 4.48
C PHE A 127 2.28 -4.71 4.87
N CYS A 128 3.20 -4.22 5.71
CA CYS A 128 4.26 -5.05 6.24
C CYS A 128 3.70 -6.20 7.07
N GLN A 129 2.71 -5.97 7.96
CA GLN A 129 2.16 -7.05 8.78
C GLN A 129 1.21 -7.98 8.01
N SER A 130 0.67 -7.51 6.88
CA SER A 130 -0.29 -8.25 6.09
C SER A 130 0.31 -9.53 5.52
N PHE A 131 -0.48 -10.61 5.58
CA PHE A 131 -0.09 -11.95 5.14
C PHE A 131 0.40 -11.97 3.69
N GLY A 132 -0.22 -11.19 2.80
CA GLY A 132 0.18 -11.10 1.40
C GLY A 132 1.60 -10.58 1.19
N GLY A 133 2.06 -9.62 2.00
CA GLY A 133 3.42 -9.07 1.90
C GLY A 133 4.46 -9.92 2.62
N GLN A 134 4.09 -10.56 3.73
CA GLN A 134 5.01 -11.42 4.49
C GLN A 134 5.30 -12.75 3.79
N TRP A 135 4.35 -13.32 3.04
CA TRP A 135 4.60 -14.58 2.32
C TRP A 135 5.71 -14.50 1.29
N VAL A 136 5.82 -13.38 0.57
CA VAL A 136 6.91 -13.17 -0.39
C VAL A 136 8.26 -13.11 0.33
N ASN A 137 8.30 -12.50 1.52
CA ASN A 137 9.51 -12.44 2.34
C ASN A 137 9.89 -13.82 2.89
N VAL A 138 8.92 -14.62 3.35
CA VAL A 138 9.15 -16.01 3.77
C VAL A 138 9.63 -16.86 2.61
N TYR A 139 9.01 -16.74 1.43
CA TYR A 139 9.43 -17.48 0.23
C TYR A 139 10.86 -17.11 -0.20
N ARG A 140 11.24 -15.83 -0.15
CA ARG A 140 12.53 -15.34 -0.65
C ARG A 140 13.67 -15.45 0.38
N TYR A 141 13.38 -15.22 1.65
CA TYR A 141 14.38 -15.09 2.71
C TYR A 141 14.21 -16.12 3.84
N GLY A 142 13.12 -16.90 3.85
CA GLY A 142 12.88 -17.92 4.88
C GLY A 142 12.47 -17.38 6.25
N GLU A 143 12.28 -16.06 6.38
CA GLU A 143 12.01 -15.39 7.65
C GLU A 143 10.87 -14.37 7.50
N LEU A 144 10.14 -14.15 8.61
CA LEU A 144 9.21 -13.05 8.72
C LEU A 144 10.02 -11.77 9.00
N ARG A 145 9.84 -10.75 8.17
CA ARG A 145 10.55 -9.48 8.36
C ARG A 145 9.96 -8.72 9.54
N SER A 146 10.83 -8.13 10.37
CA SER A 146 10.40 -7.33 11.52
C SER A 146 9.76 -6.03 11.06
N CYS A 147 8.44 -5.92 11.20
CA CYS A 147 7.66 -4.70 10.89
C CYS A 147 7.72 -3.63 11.98
N SER A 148 8.51 -3.84 13.03
CA SER A 148 8.59 -2.96 14.19
C SER A 148 9.00 -1.53 13.85
N GLU A 149 9.86 -1.35 12.85
CA GLU A 149 10.31 -0.02 12.42
C GLU A 149 9.15 0.81 11.87
N HIS A 150 8.30 0.22 11.03
CA HIS A 150 7.17 0.91 10.40
C HIS A 150 6.10 1.25 11.45
N TRP A 151 5.86 0.36 12.41
CA TRP A 151 5.01 0.66 13.57
C TRP A 151 5.58 1.78 14.44
N SER A 152 6.90 1.84 14.62
CA SER A 152 7.54 2.93 15.34
C SER A 152 7.34 4.28 14.64
N ASP A 153 7.30 4.31 13.30
CA ASP A 153 7.01 5.50 12.49
C ASP A 153 5.58 5.99 12.69
N PHE A 154 4.63 5.07 12.65
CA PHE A 154 3.24 5.37 12.89
C PHE A 154 3.01 5.96 14.29
N TRP A 155 3.51 5.29 15.34
CA TRP A 155 3.34 5.78 16.71
C TRP A 155 4.06 7.09 16.97
N PHE A 156 5.24 7.28 16.37
CA PHE A 156 5.91 8.56 16.41
C PHE A 156 5.07 9.65 15.75
N CYS A 157 4.54 9.41 14.56
CA CYS A 157 3.69 10.38 13.87
C CYS A 157 2.47 10.78 14.71
N MET A 158 1.76 9.79 15.25
CA MET A 158 0.61 10.00 16.11
C MET A 158 0.95 10.80 17.36
N ARG A 159 2.12 10.55 17.97
CA ARG A 159 2.61 11.30 19.13
C ARG A 159 3.03 12.73 18.76
N THR A 160 3.72 12.92 17.64
CA THR A 160 4.18 14.24 17.20
C THR A 160 3.06 15.16 16.74
N ARG A 161 1.89 14.62 16.41
CA ARG A 161 0.73 15.39 15.94
C ARG A 161 0.20 16.38 16.99
N SER A 162 0.41 16.13 18.28
CA SER A 162 -0.06 17.01 19.36
C SER A 162 0.86 18.19 19.65
N TYR A 163 2.03 18.27 19.00
CA TYR A 163 3.01 19.34 19.22
C TYR A 163 2.80 20.51 18.25
N SER A 164 3.44 21.63 18.54
CA SER A 164 3.49 22.77 17.62
C SER A 164 4.18 22.41 16.30
N ASP A 165 3.81 23.07 15.20
CA ASP A 165 4.36 22.75 13.87
C ASP A 165 5.88 22.91 13.79
N GLU A 166 6.45 23.89 14.51
CA GLU A 166 7.90 24.09 14.58
C GLU A 166 8.62 22.96 15.34
N GLU A 167 8.08 22.54 16.48
CA GLU A 167 8.66 21.45 17.27
C GLU A 167 8.49 20.10 16.57
N LYS A 168 7.35 19.90 15.92
CA LYS A 168 7.08 18.74 15.08
C LYS A 168 8.10 18.64 13.94
N ALA A 169 8.37 19.73 13.24
CA ALA A 169 9.36 19.76 12.16
C ALA A 169 10.75 19.34 12.65
N LYS A 170 11.19 19.87 13.80
CA LYS A 170 12.47 19.52 14.43
C LYS A 170 12.53 18.06 14.88
N MET A 171 11.47 17.56 15.50
CA MET A 171 11.43 16.16 15.92
C MET A 171 11.45 15.19 14.74
N ILE A 172 10.74 15.53 13.66
CA ILE A 172 10.73 14.72 12.44
C ILE A 172 12.13 14.71 11.81
N SER A 173 12.75 15.88 11.62
CA SER A 173 14.10 15.96 11.03
C SER A 173 15.13 15.19 11.85
N ASP A 174 15.11 15.33 13.18
CA ASP A 174 15.99 14.59 14.10
C ASP A 174 15.82 13.07 13.99
N ARG A 175 14.59 12.61 13.78
CA ARG A 175 14.31 11.18 13.63
C ARG A 175 14.82 10.64 12.31
N TYR A 176 14.64 11.36 11.21
CA TYR A 176 15.22 11.00 9.92
C TYR A 176 16.75 11.05 9.95
N ARG A 177 17.33 12.00 10.69
CA ARG A 177 18.77 12.05 10.94
C ARG A 177 19.27 10.80 11.67
N LYS A 178 18.61 10.41 12.76
CA LYS A 178 18.94 9.18 13.51
C LYS A 178 18.80 7.92 12.65
N LYS A 179 17.74 7.84 11.83
CA LYS A 179 17.56 6.73 10.88
C LYS A 179 18.70 6.69 9.85
N ALA A 180 19.02 7.82 9.23
CA ALA A 180 20.09 7.90 8.26
C ALA A 180 21.44 7.50 8.86
N VAL A 181 21.73 7.91 10.10
CA VAL A 181 22.92 7.45 10.82
C VAL A 181 22.90 5.94 10.99
N LYS A 182 21.80 5.36 11.50
CA LYS A 182 21.67 3.90 11.67
C LYS A 182 21.93 3.12 10.39
N TYR A 183 21.41 3.58 9.26
CA TYR A 183 21.61 2.92 7.96
C TYR A 183 23.00 3.15 7.37
N LYS A 184 23.60 4.33 7.61
CA LYS A 184 24.97 4.64 7.16
C LYS A 184 26.04 3.89 7.96
N THR A 185 25.81 3.67 9.25
CA THR A 185 26.72 2.93 10.14
C THR A 185 26.39 1.45 10.24
N GLY A 186 25.40 0.97 9.48
CA GLY A 186 25.06 -0.45 9.42
C GLY A 186 26.12 -1.26 8.68
N PRO A 187 25.95 -2.59 8.58
CA PRO A 187 26.82 -3.44 7.77
C PRO A 187 26.85 -2.91 6.33
N SER A 188 27.98 -2.31 5.95
CA SER A 188 28.22 -1.75 4.63
C SER A 188 28.59 -2.88 3.67
N SER A 189 28.40 -2.69 2.37
CA SER A 189 28.97 -3.60 1.36
C SER A 189 30.49 -3.71 1.46
N GLU A 190 31.16 -2.71 2.03
CA GLU A 190 32.59 -2.72 2.33
C GLU A 190 32.96 -3.71 3.46
N ASP A 191 32.01 -4.13 4.29
CA ASP A 191 32.23 -5.18 5.31
C ASP A 191 32.25 -6.57 4.67
N VAL A 192 31.51 -6.74 3.57
CA VAL A 192 31.47 -8.01 2.85
C VAL A 192 32.62 -8.06 1.82
N TRP A 193 32.95 -6.92 1.18
CA TRP A 193 33.85 -6.85 0.02
C TRP A 193 35.01 -5.89 0.29
N ASP A 194 36.23 -6.43 0.28
CA ASP A 194 37.45 -5.61 0.37
C ASP A 194 37.65 -4.75 -0.88
N VAL A 195 38.13 -3.53 -0.70
CA VAL A 195 38.52 -2.65 -1.80
C VAL A 195 39.66 -3.28 -2.57
N ARG A 196 39.47 -3.49 -3.87
CA ARG A 196 40.50 -4.06 -4.73
C ARG A 196 41.66 -3.07 -4.89
N THR A 197 42.86 -3.50 -4.52
CA THR A 197 44.10 -2.72 -4.65
C THR A 197 44.64 -2.70 -6.08
N GLU A 198 44.31 -3.71 -6.90
CA GLU A 198 44.75 -3.80 -8.29
C GLU A 198 43.60 -3.57 -9.29
N PRO A 199 43.83 -2.91 -10.43
CA PRO A 199 42.80 -2.72 -11.44
C PRO A 199 42.37 -4.06 -12.08
N VAL A 200 41.07 -4.22 -12.32
CA VAL A 200 40.53 -5.39 -13.05
C VAL A 200 41.03 -5.34 -14.50
N ARG A 201 41.95 -6.24 -14.86
CA ARG A 201 42.39 -6.38 -16.25
C ARG A 201 41.30 -7.08 -17.05
N GLY A 202 40.81 -6.42 -18.10
CA GLY A 202 39.93 -7.03 -19.09
C GLY A 202 38.46 -7.15 -18.75
N ALA A 203 37.93 -6.33 -17.83
CA ALA A 203 36.50 -6.31 -17.50
C ALA A 203 35.58 -6.11 -18.73
N PHE A 204 36.08 -5.45 -19.76
CA PHE A 204 35.34 -5.12 -20.99
C PHE A 204 36.09 -5.57 -22.25
N GLN A 205 36.83 -6.68 -22.19
CA GLN A 205 37.48 -7.24 -23.37
C GLN A 205 36.49 -8.04 -24.20
N GLY A 206 35.90 -7.36 -25.18
CA GLY A 206 35.07 -7.92 -26.23
C GLY A 206 34.79 -6.84 -27.28
N ASP A 207 34.75 -7.21 -28.55
CA ASP A 207 34.37 -6.29 -29.61
C ASP A 207 32.87 -6.00 -29.50
N PHE A 208 32.49 -4.95 -28.77
CA PHE A 208 31.09 -4.51 -28.64
C PHE A 208 30.40 -4.35 -30.00
N LYS A 209 31.17 -3.96 -31.03
CA LYS A 209 30.69 -3.85 -32.42
C LYS A 209 30.39 -5.19 -33.09
N SER A 210 31.02 -6.30 -32.70
CA SER A 210 30.66 -7.63 -33.22
C SER A 210 29.38 -8.12 -32.55
N LEU A 211 29.28 -7.93 -31.23
CA LEU A 211 28.08 -8.26 -30.46
C LEU A 211 26.85 -7.49 -30.94
N GLU A 212 27.00 -6.20 -31.21
CA GLU A 212 25.92 -5.36 -31.76
C GLU A 212 25.48 -5.84 -33.15
N ARG A 213 26.42 -6.20 -34.03
CA ARG A 213 26.12 -6.77 -35.35
C ARG A 213 25.40 -8.11 -35.25
N GLU A 214 25.81 -8.98 -34.31
CA GLU A 214 25.14 -10.25 -34.07
C GLU A 214 23.72 -10.06 -33.52
N MET A 215 23.52 -9.11 -32.60
CA MET A 215 22.19 -8.76 -32.10
C MET A 215 21.29 -8.21 -33.21
N MET A 216 21.79 -7.32 -34.08
CA MET A 216 21.02 -6.80 -35.22
C MET A 216 20.65 -7.90 -36.21
N LYS A 217 21.58 -8.83 -36.47
CA LYS A 217 21.32 -9.98 -37.34
C LYS A 217 20.24 -10.90 -36.75
N ALA A 218 20.34 -11.21 -35.46
CA ALA A 218 19.36 -12.04 -34.76
C ALA A 218 17.97 -11.37 -34.71
N ALA A 219 17.90 -10.03 -34.58
CA ALA A 219 16.64 -9.29 -34.64
C ALA A 219 16.01 -9.35 -36.05
N ALA A 220 16.81 -9.16 -37.10
CA ALA A 220 16.35 -9.24 -38.48
C ALA A 220 15.83 -10.63 -38.86
N GLU A 221 16.43 -11.69 -38.34
CA GLU A 221 15.97 -13.07 -38.56
C GLU A 221 14.64 -13.36 -37.83
N ARG A 222 14.41 -12.78 -36.65
CA ARG A 222 13.11 -12.89 -35.94
C ARG A 222 11.97 -12.16 -36.65
N GLU A 223 12.24 -11.00 -37.24
CA GLU A 223 11.25 -10.27 -38.03
C GLU A 223 10.89 -11.04 -39.31
N LYS A 224 11.89 -11.57 -40.03
CA LYS A 224 11.65 -12.44 -41.20
C LYS A 224 10.88 -13.72 -40.88
N GLY A 225 11.06 -14.28 -39.69
CA GLY A 225 10.30 -15.45 -39.23
C GLY A 225 8.84 -15.16 -38.88
N LYS A 226 8.48 -13.91 -38.57
CA LYS A 226 7.09 -13.48 -38.33
C LYS A 226 6.33 -13.13 -39.59
N GLU A 227 7.03 -12.64 -40.62
CA GLU A 227 6.43 -12.27 -41.91
C GLU A 227 6.16 -13.48 -42.83
N GLY A 228 6.69 -14.66 -42.48
CA GLY A 228 6.51 -15.91 -43.21
C GLY A 228 5.47 -16.88 -42.62
N ALA A 229 4.65 -16.45 -41.65
CA ALA A 229 3.58 -17.24 -41.02
C ALA A 229 2.20 -16.63 -41.30
#